data_AF-A0A535LNE0-F1
#
_entry.id   AF-A0A535LNE0-F1
#
_cell.length_a   1.000
_cell.length_b   1.000
_cell.length_c   1.000
_cell.angle_alpha   90.00
_cell.angle_beta   90.00
_cell.angle_gamma   90.00
#
_symmetry.space_group_name_H-M   'P 1'
#
loop_
_entity.id
_entity.type
_entity.pdbx_description
1 polymer ?
#
loop_
_entity_poly.entity_id
_entity_poly.type
_entity_poly.pdbx_seq_one_letter_code
_entity_poly.pdbx_strand_id
1 'polypeptide(L)'
;MRSLRGWVLALVLALLIAAVAYLGQPKQDSPEHSSNSDAANGASAARLFAEAMGHPTSQIEGTFALPSSQGLIFVFTPTSAYSADDANQAAAWVRQGGVLVYASEQGDPELDRAFSVTRYGGAIGSGVEYANPSLDGVTTVAGGAFASPFDVSAQQVAMLRSRGGLPLAYIQKFGAGRVVLLADPLVICNGYLDKADNGRLLSDLLGLVDDGAAVGFDEYHHGVILNDFAPQAWVATPWGAAILWFLVAVFVGLLLRGRRFGPLIPRPAETVRADAEWAVAVGELLRRSGARAMTLGMLASASERAVAQRTGLPAQPRDRFWNALYSRAPELAAELAEAERVLYGTADGDADMLNAAQRLHRIAYPPAPERRSRQ
;
A
#
# COMPACT_ATOMS: atom_id res chain seq x y z
N MET A 1 17.19 2.08 26.17
CA MET A 1 15.99 1.21 26.17
C MET A 1 14.80 1.77 25.36
N ARG A 2 15.00 2.54 24.27
CA ARG A 2 13.89 3.16 23.50
C ARG A 2 13.65 2.57 22.09
N SER A 3 14.44 1.59 21.66
CA SER A 3 14.37 1.01 20.30
C SER A 3 13.44 -0.19 20.15
N LEU A 4 13.04 -0.86 21.25
CA LEU A 4 12.16 -2.03 21.22
C LEU A 4 10.70 -1.69 20.85
N ARG A 5 10.24 -0.47 21.17
CA ARG A 5 8.81 -0.09 21.01
C ARG A 5 8.35 0.01 19.56
N GLY A 6 9.25 0.37 18.63
CA GLY A 6 8.87 0.53 17.22
C GLY A 6 8.63 -0.79 16.49
N TRP A 7 9.41 -1.83 16.80
CA TRP A 7 9.27 -3.15 16.16
C TRP A 7 8.04 -3.90 16.67
N VAL A 8 7.71 -3.76 17.96
CA VAL A 8 6.48 -4.33 18.53
C VAL A 8 5.25 -3.68 17.90
N LEU A 9 5.26 -2.35 17.70
CA LEU A 9 4.15 -1.65 17.06
C LEU A 9 3.97 -2.09 15.60
N ALA A 10 5.07 -2.27 14.85
CA ALA A 10 5.03 -2.74 13.47
C ALA A 10 4.55 -4.20 13.36
N LEU A 11 4.99 -5.08 14.27
CA LEU A 11 4.53 -6.46 14.35
C LEU A 11 3.04 -6.54 14.67
N VAL A 12 2.58 -5.77 15.65
CA VAL A 12 1.15 -5.69 16.03
C VAL A 12 0.33 -5.17 14.86
N LEU A 13 0.78 -4.11 14.16
CA LEU A 13 0.08 -3.58 13.01
C LEU A 13 0.03 -4.58 11.84
N ALA A 14 1.12 -5.30 11.58
CA ALA A 14 1.17 -6.34 10.55
C ALA A 14 0.24 -7.52 10.88
N LEU A 15 0.21 -7.96 12.14
CA LEU A 15 -0.72 -9.00 12.61
C LEU A 15 -2.17 -8.53 12.55
N LEU A 16 -2.44 -7.26 12.83
CA LEU A 16 -3.78 -6.68 12.79
C LEU A 16 -4.26 -6.54 11.33
N ILE A 17 -3.38 -6.12 10.41
CA ILE A 17 -3.67 -6.12 8.97
C ILE A 17 -3.87 -7.54 8.46
N ALA A 18 -3.03 -8.50 8.85
CA ALA A 18 -3.19 -9.91 8.47
C ALA A 18 -4.49 -10.51 9.04
N ALA A 19 -4.85 -10.18 10.28
CA ALA A 19 -6.10 -10.60 10.90
C ALA A 19 -7.31 -9.95 10.21
N VAL A 20 -7.27 -8.65 9.90
CA VAL A 20 -8.34 -7.98 9.14
C VAL A 20 -8.44 -8.54 7.72
N ALA A 21 -7.32 -8.86 7.07
CA ALA A 21 -7.32 -9.48 5.75
C ALA A 21 -7.84 -10.93 5.79
N TYR A 22 -7.56 -11.67 6.87
CA TYR A 22 -8.03 -13.05 7.06
C TYR A 22 -9.51 -13.11 7.45
N LEU A 23 -9.94 -12.30 8.41
CA LEU A 23 -11.35 -12.20 8.83
C LEU A 23 -12.22 -11.48 7.81
N GLY A 24 -11.61 -10.63 6.98
CA GLY A 24 -12.26 -9.90 5.89
C GLY A 24 -12.16 -10.59 4.54
N GLN A 25 -11.65 -11.83 4.46
CA GLN A 25 -11.85 -12.62 3.24
C GLN A 25 -13.35 -12.78 3.07
N PRO A 26 -13.97 -12.19 2.03
CA PRO A 26 -15.34 -12.53 1.71
C PRO A 26 -15.33 -14.05 1.53
N LYS A 27 -16.30 -14.74 2.12
CA LYS A 27 -16.61 -16.10 1.66
C LYS A 27 -16.70 -15.97 0.14
N GLN A 28 -15.87 -16.71 -0.59
CA GLN A 28 -16.01 -16.83 -2.03
C GLN A 28 -17.39 -17.45 -2.21
N ASP A 29 -18.37 -16.59 -2.45
CA ASP A 29 -19.79 -16.87 -2.46
C ASP A 29 -20.30 -16.25 -3.76
N SER A 30 -21.08 -17.01 -4.50
CA SER A 30 -21.67 -16.62 -5.78
C SER A 30 -23.14 -16.99 -5.73
N PRO A 31 -23.97 -16.18 -5.06
CA PRO A 31 -25.40 -16.46 -4.94
C PRO A 31 -26.13 -16.48 -6.29
N GLU A 32 -25.55 -15.85 -7.31
CA GLU A 32 -25.99 -15.89 -8.71
C GLU A 32 -25.42 -17.07 -9.52
N HIS A 33 -24.49 -17.84 -8.95
CA HIS A 33 -23.81 -18.96 -9.60
C HIS A 33 -23.05 -18.59 -10.89
N SER A 34 -22.35 -17.46 -10.87
CA SER A 34 -21.58 -16.97 -12.00
C SER A 34 -20.52 -17.98 -12.45
N SER A 35 -20.37 -18.12 -13.76
CA SER A 35 -19.29 -18.89 -14.41
C SER A 35 -17.90 -18.24 -14.25
N ASN A 36 -17.86 -17.01 -13.75
CA ASN A 36 -16.63 -16.29 -13.37
C ASN A 36 -16.18 -16.55 -11.93
N SER A 37 -16.97 -17.28 -11.14
CA SER A 37 -16.67 -17.50 -9.72
C SER A 37 -16.14 -18.91 -9.44
N ASP A 38 -15.04 -18.97 -8.70
CA ASP A 38 -14.45 -20.20 -8.15
C ASP A 38 -15.05 -20.58 -6.78
N ALA A 39 -16.05 -19.84 -6.30
CA ALA A 39 -16.83 -20.17 -5.13
C ALA A 39 -17.43 -21.58 -5.22
N ALA A 40 -17.74 -22.21 -4.08
CA ALA A 40 -18.39 -23.52 -4.08
C ALA A 40 -19.77 -23.53 -4.77
N ASN A 41 -20.47 -22.40 -4.72
CA ASN A 41 -21.71 -22.16 -5.45
C ASN A 41 -21.51 -21.38 -6.76
N GLY A 42 -20.28 -21.17 -7.24
CA GLY A 42 -20.03 -20.68 -8.59
C GLY A 42 -20.09 -21.79 -9.64
N ALA A 43 -20.01 -21.42 -10.93
CA ALA A 43 -20.11 -22.34 -12.06
C ALA A 43 -18.85 -22.40 -12.96
N SER A 44 -17.71 -21.87 -12.52
CA SER A 44 -16.47 -21.87 -13.31
C SER A 44 -16.01 -23.29 -13.69
N ALA A 45 -16.22 -24.28 -12.83
CA ALA A 45 -15.91 -25.67 -13.09
C ALA A 45 -16.82 -26.27 -14.18
N ALA A 46 -18.10 -25.86 -14.27
CA ALA A 46 -18.99 -26.31 -15.34
C ALA A 46 -18.50 -25.82 -16.71
N ARG A 47 -18.01 -24.57 -16.78
CA ARG A 47 -17.38 -24.01 -17.97
C ARG A 47 -16.11 -24.77 -18.34
N LEU A 48 -15.20 -25.00 -17.38
CA LEU A 48 -13.98 -25.76 -17.61
C LEU A 48 -14.27 -27.21 -18.02
N PHE A 49 -15.32 -27.82 -17.48
CA PHE A 49 -15.76 -29.17 -17.85
C PHE A 49 -16.24 -29.21 -19.31
N ALA A 50 -17.05 -28.24 -19.74
CA ALA A 50 -17.49 -28.13 -21.13
C ALA A 50 -16.30 -27.96 -22.08
N GLU A 51 -15.33 -27.11 -21.73
CA GLU A 51 -14.10 -26.92 -22.49
C GLU A 51 -13.27 -28.21 -22.57
N ALA A 52 -13.14 -28.94 -21.46
CA ALA A 52 -12.44 -30.22 -21.40
C ALA A 52 -13.13 -31.33 -22.23
N MET A 53 -14.46 -31.26 -22.39
CA MET A 53 -15.23 -32.14 -23.29
C MET A 53 -15.14 -31.73 -24.77
N GLY A 54 -14.40 -30.66 -25.10
CA GLY A 54 -14.17 -30.23 -26.48
C GLY A 54 -15.17 -29.21 -27.01
N HIS A 55 -16.03 -28.65 -26.15
CA HIS A 55 -16.94 -27.58 -26.54
C HIS A 55 -16.25 -26.20 -26.40
N PRO A 56 -16.24 -25.35 -27.43
CA PRO A 56 -15.78 -23.98 -27.28
C PRO A 56 -16.75 -23.22 -26.36
N THR A 57 -16.24 -22.71 -25.23
CA THR A 57 -17.05 -21.98 -24.26
C THR A 57 -16.92 -20.47 -24.42
N SER A 58 -18.02 -19.74 -24.23
CA SER A 58 -18.02 -18.28 -24.20
C SER A 58 -18.87 -17.75 -23.05
N GLN A 59 -18.43 -16.65 -22.45
CA GLN A 59 -19.23 -15.88 -21.52
C GLN A 59 -19.95 -14.78 -22.29
N ILE A 60 -21.26 -14.70 -22.13
CA ILE A 60 -22.09 -13.72 -22.83
C ILE A 60 -22.15 -12.51 -21.92
N GLU A 61 -21.37 -11.49 -22.25
CA GLU A 61 -21.22 -10.26 -21.47
C GLU A 61 -21.46 -9.03 -22.35
N GLY A 62 -22.01 -7.96 -21.76
CA GLY A 62 -22.22 -6.66 -22.40
C GLY A 62 -23.32 -6.60 -23.48
N THR A 63 -23.45 -7.61 -24.33
CA THR A 63 -24.56 -7.77 -25.28
C THR A 63 -25.05 -9.21 -25.23
N PHE A 64 -26.37 -9.39 -25.18
CA PHE A 64 -26.99 -10.71 -25.20
C PHE A 64 -26.90 -11.35 -26.59
N ALA A 65 -25.76 -11.99 -26.86
CA ALA A 65 -25.45 -12.64 -28.12
C ALA A 65 -25.42 -14.17 -27.93
N LEU A 66 -26.45 -14.84 -28.47
CA LEU A 66 -26.58 -16.29 -28.41
C LEU A 66 -25.59 -16.97 -29.38
N PRO A 67 -25.07 -18.17 -29.07
CA PRO A 67 -24.22 -18.93 -29.97
C PRO A 67 -24.99 -19.38 -31.23
N SER A 68 -24.30 -20.06 -32.16
CA SER A 68 -24.93 -20.67 -33.33
C SER A 68 -26.17 -21.50 -32.97
N SER A 69 -27.12 -21.66 -33.90
CA SER A 69 -28.44 -22.26 -33.64
C SER A 69 -28.44 -23.74 -33.19
N GLN A 70 -27.29 -24.39 -33.05
CA GLN A 70 -27.11 -25.74 -32.52
C GLN A 70 -26.23 -25.77 -31.25
N GLY A 71 -25.99 -24.60 -30.63
CA GLY A 71 -25.23 -24.48 -29.38
C GLY A 71 -26.08 -24.74 -28.13
N LEU A 72 -25.41 -24.67 -26.99
CA LEU A 72 -26.02 -24.75 -25.66
C LEU A 72 -25.80 -23.44 -24.91
N ILE A 73 -26.75 -23.01 -24.09
CA ILE A 73 -26.56 -21.93 -23.12
C ILE A 73 -26.93 -22.39 -21.72
N PHE A 74 -26.11 -22.01 -20.75
CA PHE A 74 -26.46 -22.03 -19.34
C PHE A 74 -26.95 -20.65 -18.89
N VAL A 75 -28.12 -20.61 -18.28
CA VAL A 75 -28.65 -19.45 -17.56
C VAL A 75 -28.73 -19.85 -16.09
N PHE A 76 -27.81 -19.30 -15.30
CA PHE A 76 -27.84 -19.37 -13.86
C PHE A 76 -28.66 -18.21 -13.29
N THR A 77 -29.03 -18.27 -12.02
CA THR A 77 -30.01 -17.38 -11.37
C THR A 77 -29.84 -15.90 -11.75
N PRO A 78 -30.68 -15.39 -12.67
CA PRO A 78 -30.54 -14.02 -13.16
C PRO A 78 -30.73 -13.02 -12.03
N THR A 79 -29.82 -12.05 -11.91
CA THR A 79 -29.93 -10.97 -10.93
C THR A 79 -30.51 -9.71 -11.54
N SER A 80 -30.36 -9.55 -12.86
CA SER A 80 -30.99 -8.55 -13.69
C SER A 80 -32.13 -9.20 -14.46
N ALA A 81 -33.32 -8.59 -14.41
CA ALA A 81 -34.50 -9.13 -15.09
C ALA A 81 -34.28 -9.21 -16.60
N TYR A 82 -34.67 -10.34 -17.21
CA TYR A 82 -34.72 -10.45 -18.66
C TYR A 82 -35.72 -9.45 -19.22
N SER A 83 -35.38 -8.83 -20.36
CA SER A 83 -36.37 -8.11 -21.13
C SER A 83 -37.26 -9.10 -21.90
N ALA A 84 -38.47 -8.67 -22.27
CA ALA A 84 -39.34 -9.47 -23.13
C ALA A 84 -38.68 -9.79 -24.48
N ASP A 85 -37.84 -8.89 -25.00
CA ASP A 85 -37.11 -9.09 -26.25
C ASP A 85 -36.00 -10.14 -26.09
N ASP A 86 -35.22 -10.09 -25.01
CA ASP A 86 -34.18 -11.09 -24.72
C ASP A 86 -34.79 -12.48 -24.51
N ALA A 87 -35.89 -12.57 -23.75
CA ALA A 87 -36.61 -13.83 -23.53
C ALA A 87 -37.20 -14.39 -24.84
N ASN A 88 -37.76 -13.53 -25.69
CA ASN A 88 -38.25 -13.92 -27.02
C ASN A 88 -37.11 -14.35 -27.96
N GLN A 89 -35.95 -13.68 -27.88
CA GLN A 89 -34.76 -14.03 -28.65
C GLN A 89 -34.23 -15.42 -28.24
N ALA A 90 -34.12 -15.68 -26.93
CA ALA A 90 -33.76 -16.99 -26.41
C ALA A 90 -34.74 -18.07 -26.86
N ALA A 91 -36.05 -17.82 -26.74
CA ALA A 91 -37.07 -18.76 -27.20
C ALA A 91 -37.02 -19.01 -28.72
N ALA A 92 -36.77 -17.99 -29.53
CA ALA A 92 -36.62 -18.12 -30.98
C ALA A 92 -35.38 -18.95 -31.34
N TRP A 93 -34.26 -18.73 -30.65
CA TRP A 93 -33.02 -19.49 -30.84
C TRP A 93 -33.18 -20.97 -30.47
N VAL A 94 -33.82 -21.28 -29.33
CA VAL A 94 -34.13 -22.68 -28.96
C VAL A 94 -35.03 -23.32 -30.02
N ARG A 95 -36.05 -22.61 -30.54
CA ARG A 95 -36.91 -23.16 -31.61
C ARG A 95 -36.13 -23.55 -32.88
N GLN A 96 -35.00 -22.89 -33.15
CA GLN A 96 -34.13 -23.16 -34.30
C GLN A 96 -33.14 -24.32 -34.07
N GLY A 97 -33.05 -24.88 -32.86
CA GLY A 97 -32.18 -26.01 -32.55
C GLY A 97 -31.35 -25.85 -31.29
N GLY A 98 -31.30 -24.65 -30.69
CA GLY A 98 -30.51 -24.38 -29.50
C GLY A 98 -30.97 -25.18 -28.28
N VAL A 99 -30.05 -25.42 -27.35
CA VAL A 99 -30.35 -26.04 -26.06
C VAL A 99 -30.20 -25.00 -24.95
N LEU A 100 -31.26 -24.76 -24.18
CA LEU A 100 -31.22 -23.90 -23.00
C LEU A 100 -31.22 -24.78 -21.75
N VAL A 101 -30.20 -24.65 -20.91
CA VAL A 101 -30.21 -25.13 -19.53
C VAL A 101 -30.44 -23.93 -18.63
N TYR A 102 -31.64 -23.84 -18.07
CA TYR A 102 -32.04 -22.74 -17.21
C TYR A 102 -32.17 -23.25 -15.77
N ALA A 103 -31.18 -22.90 -14.98
CA ALA A 103 -30.99 -23.32 -13.61
C ALA A 103 -31.22 -22.11 -12.70
N SER A 104 -32.37 -22.05 -12.04
CA SER A 104 -32.67 -20.94 -11.14
C SER A 104 -33.68 -21.30 -10.06
N GLU A 105 -33.39 -20.89 -8.82
CA GLU A 105 -34.25 -21.12 -7.66
C GLU A 105 -35.55 -20.32 -7.73
N GLN A 106 -35.45 -19.05 -8.15
CA GLN A 106 -36.58 -18.11 -8.18
C GLN A 106 -37.18 -17.95 -9.57
N GLY A 107 -36.35 -18.19 -10.59
CA GLY A 107 -36.68 -17.91 -11.97
C GLY A 107 -36.81 -16.42 -12.30
N ASP A 108 -37.08 -16.14 -13.57
CA ASP A 108 -37.31 -14.82 -14.15
C ASP A 108 -38.70 -14.80 -14.82
N PRO A 109 -39.54 -13.77 -14.59
CA PRO A 109 -40.91 -13.72 -15.12
C PRO A 109 -41.03 -13.74 -16.64
N GLU A 110 -40.10 -13.12 -17.37
CA GLU A 110 -40.13 -13.08 -18.84
C GLU A 110 -39.64 -14.40 -19.42
N LEU A 111 -38.58 -14.98 -18.84
CA LEU A 111 -38.05 -16.28 -19.25
C LEU A 111 -39.03 -17.41 -18.92
N ASP A 112 -39.62 -17.40 -17.72
CA ASP A 112 -40.65 -18.35 -17.31
C ASP A 112 -41.87 -18.26 -18.24
N ARG A 113 -42.28 -17.05 -18.64
CA ARG A 113 -43.36 -16.86 -19.62
C ARG A 113 -43.00 -17.39 -21.00
N ALA A 114 -41.80 -17.09 -21.49
CA ALA A 114 -41.34 -17.50 -22.82
C ALA A 114 -41.28 -19.03 -22.97
N PHE A 115 -40.96 -19.74 -21.89
CA PHE A 115 -40.83 -21.20 -21.87
C PHE A 115 -41.99 -21.94 -21.17
N SER A 116 -43.05 -21.22 -20.77
CA SER A 116 -44.23 -21.76 -20.08
C SER A 116 -43.87 -22.55 -18.80
N VAL A 117 -42.97 -22.00 -18.01
CA VAL A 117 -42.50 -22.59 -16.76
C VAL A 117 -43.51 -22.29 -15.66
N THR A 118 -43.90 -23.31 -14.90
CA THR A 118 -44.78 -23.18 -13.74
C THR A 118 -44.12 -23.82 -12.53
N ARG A 119 -44.01 -23.08 -11.44
CA ARG A 119 -43.45 -23.54 -10.16
C ARG A 119 -44.57 -23.69 -9.13
N TYR A 120 -44.51 -24.73 -8.32
CA TYR A 120 -45.35 -24.83 -7.13
C TYR A 120 -44.99 -23.72 -6.13
N GLY A 121 -45.99 -23.22 -5.43
CA GLY A 121 -45.77 -22.27 -4.34
C GLY A 121 -45.11 -22.96 -3.13
N GLY A 122 -43.91 -22.50 -2.76
CA GLY A 122 -43.21 -22.91 -1.55
C GLY A 122 -42.04 -23.86 -1.80
N ALA A 123 -40.96 -23.65 -1.06
CA ALA A 123 -39.76 -24.47 -1.15
C ALA A 123 -39.92 -25.78 -0.37
N ILE A 124 -39.41 -26.87 -0.92
CA ILE A 124 -39.37 -28.20 -0.30
C ILE A 124 -37.93 -28.64 -0.07
N GLY A 125 -37.70 -29.62 0.81
CA GLY A 125 -36.37 -30.19 0.98
C GLY A 125 -35.85 -30.88 -0.29
N SER A 126 -34.70 -30.45 -0.81
CA SER A 126 -34.11 -30.90 -2.09
C SER A 126 -32.68 -31.45 -1.99
N GLY A 127 -32.09 -31.55 -0.80
CA GLY A 127 -30.67 -31.91 -0.64
C GLY A 127 -30.21 -33.22 -1.31
N VAL A 128 -31.13 -34.15 -1.59
CA VAL A 128 -30.92 -35.25 -2.52
C VAL A 128 -32.11 -35.34 -3.48
N GLU A 129 -31.82 -35.32 -4.77
CA GLU A 129 -32.79 -35.50 -5.85
C GLU A 129 -32.57 -36.85 -6.54
N TYR A 130 -33.67 -37.50 -6.93
CA TYR A 130 -33.67 -38.82 -7.53
C TYR A 130 -33.95 -38.69 -9.02
N ALA A 131 -33.06 -39.25 -9.83
CA ALA A 131 -33.20 -39.25 -11.27
C ALA A 131 -34.24 -40.28 -11.72
N ASN A 132 -34.89 -39.97 -12.84
CA ASN A 132 -35.73 -40.92 -13.54
C ASN A 132 -34.88 -41.81 -14.49
N PRO A 133 -35.45 -42.88 -15.07
CA PRO A 133 -34.72 -43.73 -16.02
C PRO A 133 -34.33 -43.08 -17.35
N SER A 134 -34.66 -41.80 -17.59
CA SER A 134 -34.26 -41.12 -18.84
C SER A 134 -32.83 -40.56 -18.79
N LEU A 135 -32.22 -40.54 -17.60
CA LEU A 135 -30.82 -40.18 -17.40
C LEU A 135 -29.99 -41.45 -17.15
N ASP A 136 -29.31 -41.94 -18.18
CA ASP A 136 -28.52 -43.17 -18.08
C ASP A 136 -27.23 -42.96 -17.25
N GLY A 137 -27.14 -43.69 -16.14
CA GLY A 137 -26.02 -43.60 -15.20
C GLY A 137 -26.13 -42.48 -14.17
N VAL A 138 -27.24 -41.71 -14.14
CA VAL A 138 -27.56 -40.80 -13.04
C VAL A 138 -28.64 -41.45 -12.18
N THR A 139 -28.35 -41.71 -10.92
CA THR A 139 -29.32 -42.25 -9.96
C THR A 139 -29.79 -41.20 -8.98
N THR A 140 -28.85 -40.41 -8.46
CA THR A 140 -29.13 -39.32 -7.53
C THR A 140 -28.18 -38.16 -7.75
N VAL A 141 -28.66 -36.95 -7.49
CA VAL A 141 -27.84 -35.75 -7.42
C VAL A 141 -28.04 -35.06 -6.08
N ALA A 142 -27.06 -34.27 -5.67
CA ALA A 142 -27.09 -33.51 -4.42
C ALA A 142 -26.94 -32.02 -4.70
N GLY A 143 -27.77 -31.20 -4.06
CA GLY A 143 -27.79 -29.75 -4.23
C GLY A 143 -27.99 -29.01 -2.91
N GLY A 144 -28.61 -27.85 -3.01
CA GLY A 144 -29.08 -27.06 -1.88
C GLY A 144 -30.10 -27.78 -1.01
N ALA A 145 -30.30 -27.26 0.20
CA ALA A 145 -31.23 -27.86 1.15
C ALA A 145 -32.70 -27.72 0.71
N PHE A 146 -33.02 -26.68 -0.06
CA PHE A 146 -34.39 -26.35 -0.47
C PHE A 146 -34.45 -25.91 -1.93
N ALA A 147 -35.51 -26.31 -2.62
CA ALA A 147 -35.81 -25.88 -3.99
C ALA A 147 -37.32 -25.77 -4.21
N SER A 148 -37.73 -24.96 -5.19
CA SER A 148 -39.13 -24.77 -5.58
C SER A 148 -39.49 -25.76 -6.70
N PRO A 149 -40.35 -26.75 -6.45
CA PRO A 149 -40.62 -27.79 -7.44
C PRO A 149 -41.46 -27.25 -8.61
N PHE A 150 -41.36 -27.92 -9.77
CA PHE A 150 -42.10 -27.57 -10.98
C PHE A 150 -43.44 -28.28 -11.08
N ASP A 151 -44.47 -27.56 -11.52
CA ASP A 151 -45.75 -28.14 -11.93
C ASP A 151 -45.67 -28.56 -13.41
N VAL A 152 -45.23 -29.80 -13.62
CA VAL A 152 -44.92 -30.31 -14.96
C VAL A 152 -46.17 -30.69 -15.76
N SER A 153 -46.23 -30.27 -17.02
CA SER A 153 -47.30 -30.65 -17.96
C SER A 153 -47.01 -31.97 -18.69
N ALA A 154 -47.98 -32.48 -19.45
CA ALA A 154 -47.81 -33.71 -20.23
C ALA A 154 -46.75 -33.64 -21.35
N GLN A 155 -46.30 -32.43 -21.70
CA GLN A 155 -45.25 -32.20 -22.72
C GLN A 155 -43.84 -32.11 -22.09
N GLN A 156 -43.77 -32.17 -20.76
CA GLN A 156 -42.54 -32.01 -19.99
C GLN A 156 -42.18 -33.35 -19.33
N VAL A 157 -40.93 -33.76 -19.48
CA VAL A 157 -40.41 -35.00 -18.89
C VAL A 157 -39.60 -34.64 -17.66
N ALA A 158 -40.14 -34.91 -16.47
CA ALA A 158 -39.44 -34.68 -15.21
C ALA A 158 -38.20 -35.59 -15.10
N MET A 159 -37.02 -35.00 -15.00
CA MET A 159 -35.71 -35.67 -14.94
C MET A 159 -35.30 -36.00 -13.51
N LEU A 160 -35.47 -35.03 -12.60
CA LEU A 160 -35.11 -35.14 -11.20
C LEU A 160 -36.35 -34.88 -10.34
N ARG A 161 -36.45 -35.60 -9.22
CA ARG A 161 -37.55 -35.47 -8.26
C ARG A 161 -37.03 -35.42 -6.84
N SER A 162 -37.73 -34.70 -5.98
CA SER A 162 -37.51 -34.77 -4.53
C SER A 162 -37.87 -36.16 -3.99
N ARG A 163 -37.49 -36.44 -2.74
CA ARG A 163 -37.91 -37.65 -2.02
C ARG A 163 -39.45 -37.81 -1.99
N GLY A 164 -40.18 -36.71 -1.97
CA GLY A 164 -41.66 -36.70 -2.01
C GLY A 164 -42.25 -36.92 -3.41
N GLY A 165 -41.42 -37.12 -4.43
CA GLY A 165 -41.84 -37.34 -5.82
C GLY A 165 -42.16 -36.07 -6.61
N LEU A 166 -41.95 -34.88 -6.04
CA LEU A 166 -42.21 -33.61 -6.75
C LEU A 166 -41.07 -33.31 -7.74
N PRO A 167 -41.36 -32.85 -8.98
CA PRO A 167 -40.33 -32.54 -9.97
C PRO A 167 -39.42 -31.39 -9.53
N LEU A 168 -38.11 -31.59 -9.61
CA LEU A 168 -37.07 -30.58 -9.37
C LEU A 168 -36.25 -30.26 -10.62
N ALA A 169 -36.35 -31.10 -11.65
CA ALA A 169 -35.87 -30.78 -12.98
C ALA A 169 -36.77 -31.40 -14.04
N TYR A 170 -36.85 -30.78 -15.21
CA TYR A 170 -37.51 -31.37 -16.37
C TYR A 170 -36.87 -30.94 -17.69
N ILE A 171 -37.09 -31.74 -18.71
CA ILE A 171 -36.73 -31.43 -20.09
C ILE A 171 -37.99 -31.36 -20.95
N GLN A 172 -38.01 -30.42 -21.89
CA GLN A 172 -39.04 -30.33 -22.92
C GLN A 172 -38.42 -30.07 -24.30
N LYS A 173 -39.05 -30.63 -25.32
CA LYS A 173 -38.76 -30.25 -26.71
C LYS A 173 -39.42 -28.90 -26.99
N PHE A 174 -38.69 -28.00 -27.63
CA PHE A 174 -39.19 -26.66 -27.95
C PHE A 174 -38.76 -26.28 -29.37
N GLY A 175 -39.64 -26.50 -30.34
CA GLY A 175 -39.29 -26.44 -31.76
C GLY A 175 -38.31 -27.55 -32.15
N ALA A 176 -37.19 -27.19 -32.78
CA ALA A 176 -36.10 -28.10 -33.10
C ALA A 176 -35.13 -28.34 -31.92
N GLY A 177 -35.12 -27.44 -30.94
CA GLY A 177 -34.23 -27.52 -29.77
C GLY A 177 -34.89 -28.08 -28.52
N ARG A 178 -34.22 -27.86 -27.39
CA ARG A 178 -34.59 -28.40 -26.07
C ARG A 178 -34.41 -27.36 -24.97
N VAL A 179 -35.25 -27.44 -23.94
CA VAL A 179 -35.10 -26.65 -22.72
C VAL A 179 -35.04 -27.61 -21.54
N VAL A 180 -34.02 -27.46 -20.72
CA VAL A 180 -33.85 -28.14 -19.44
C VAL A 180 -33.99 -27.12 -18.33
N LEU A 181 -34.87 -27.40 -17.37
CA LEU A 181 -35.08 -26.56 -16.20
C LEU A 181 -34.57 -27.28 -14.97
N LEU A 182 -33.76 -26.59 -14.17
CA LEU A 182 -33.28 -27.07 -12.87
C LEU A 182 -33.77 -26.10 -11.80
N ALA A 183 -34.49 -26.61 -10.79
CA ALA A 183 -34.96 -25.83 -9.67
C ALA A 183 -33.83 -25.45 -8.69
N ASP A 184 -32.75 -26.23 -8.73
CA ASP A 184 -31.57 -26.06 -7.88
C ASP A 184 -30.33 -25.97 -8.78
N PRO A 185 -29.72 -24.78 -8.93
CA PRO A 185 -28.51 -24.62 -9.74
C PRO A 185 -27.28 -25.29 -9.14
N LEU A 186 -27.27 -25.53 -7.82
CA LEU A 186 -26.12 -26.08 -7.13
C LEU A 186 -25.76 -27.47 -7.64
N VAL A 187 -26.72 -28.23 -8.19
CA VAL A 187 -26.46 -29.57 -8.72
C VAL A 187 -25.40 -29.58 -9.86
N ILE A 188 -25.13 -28.44 -10.49
CA ILE A 188 -24.09 -28.28 -11.52
C ILE A 188 -23.02 -27.23 -11.15
N CYS A 189 -22.95 -26.82 -9.88
CA CYS A 189 -21.97 -25.85 -9.38
C CYS A 189 -20.68 -26.50 -8.84
N ASN A 190 -19.61 -25.71 -8.74
CA ASN A 190 -18.24 -26.13 -8.43
C ASN A 190 -18.12 -27.11 -7.24
N GLY A 191 -18.74 -26.79 -6.11
CA GLY A 191 -18.66 -27.56 -4.87
C GLY A 191 -19.51 -28.82 -4.83
N TYR A 192 -20.27 -29.07 -5.91
CA TYR A 192 -21.24 -30.15 -6.01
C TYR A 192 -20.97 -31.13 -7.15
N LEU A 193 -20.13 -30.77 -8.14
CA LEU A 193 -19.83 -31.67 -9.27
C LEU A 193 -19.22 -33.02 -8.84
N ASP A 194 -18.53 -33.06 -7.69
CA ASP A 194 -17.95 -34.28 -7.09
C ASP A 194 -18.93 -35.04 -6.17
N LYS A 195 -20.16 -34.55 -6.02
CA LYS A 195 -21.20 -35.15 -5.17
C LYS A 195 -22.08 -36.06 -6.01
N ALA A 196 -22.41 -37.23 -5.47
CA ALA A 196 -23.30 -38.22 -6.09
C ALA A 196 -22.99 -38.39 -7.60
N ASP A 197 -23.99 -38.27 -8.47
CA ASP A 197 -23.84 -38.37 -9.92
C ASP A 197 -23.88 -36.99 -10.62
N ASN A 198 -23.61 -35.90 -9.90
CA ASN A 198 -23.74 -34.52 -10.42
C ASN A 198 -22.86 -34.24 -11.64
N GLY A 199 -21.58 -34.65 -11.61
CA GLY A 199 -20.69 -34.51 -12.76
C GLY A 199 -21.16 -35.32 -13.97
N ARG A 200 -21.81 -36.47 -13.74
CA ARG A 200 -22.43 -37.27 -14.81
C ARG A 200 -23.65 -36.55 -15.39
N LEU A 201 -24.50 -35.96 -14.56
CA LEU A 201 -25.61 -35.11 -15.01
C LEU A 201 -25.10 -33.96 -15.90
N LEU A 202 -24.06 -33.23 -15.48
CA LEU A 202 -23.48 -32.15 -16.28
C LEU A 202 -22.98 -32.66 -17.65
N SER A 203 -22.33 -33.83 -17.67
CA SER A 203 -21.91 -34.49 -18.91
C SER A 203 -23.10 -34.82 -19.83
N ASP A 204 -24.20 -35.34 -19.28
CA ASP A 204 -25.41 -35.65 -20.07
C ASP A 204 -26.10 -34.39 -20.61
N LEU A 205 -26.08 -33.28 -19.85
CA LEU A 205 -26.60 -31.98 -20.31
C LEU A 205 -25.80 -31.44 -21.49
N LEU A 206 -24.47 -31.52 -21.42
CA LEU A 206 -23.57 -31.12 -22.50
C LEU A 206 -23.71 -32.05 -23.72
N GLY A 207 -24.01 -33.33 -23.51
CA GLY A 207 -24.34 -34.28 -24.57
C GLY A 207 -25.68 -34.04 -25.29
N LEU A 208 -26.43 -32.99 -24.93
CA LEU A 208 -27.61 -32.55 -25.67
C LEU A 208 -27.26 -31.76 -26.94
N VAL A 209 -26.01 -31.41 -27.16
CA VAL A 209 -25.52 -30.79 -28.40
C VAL A 209 -24.46 -31.66 -29.04
N ASP A 210 -24.22 -31.44 -30.34
CA ASP A 210 -23.20 -32.19 -31.08
C ASP A 210 -21.78 -31.86 -30.58
N ASP A 211 -20.85 -32.78 -30.82
CA ASP A 211 -19.44 -32.60 -30.47
C ASP A 211 -18.89 -31.29 -31.07
N GLY A 212 -18.24 -30.47 -30.24
CA GLY A 212 -17.68 -29.19 -30.65
C GLY A 212 -18.69 -28.05 -30.85
N ALA A 213 -19.98 -28.27 -30.57
CA ALA A 213 -20.97 -27.18 -30.52
C ALA A 213 -20.62 -26.17 -29.43
N ALA A 214 -20.87 -24.88 -29.70
CA ALA A 214 -20.54 -23.81 -28.77
C ALA A 214 -21.43 -23.81 -27.53
N VAL A 215 -20.82 -23.59 -26.36
CA VAL A 215 -21.50 -23.53 -25.05
C VAL A 215 -21.34 -22.12 -24.47
N GLY A 216 -22.46 -21.40 -24.38
CA GLY A 216 -22.55 -20.09 -23.77
C GLY A 216 -22.89 -20.15 -22.28
N PHE A 217 -22.34 -19.23 -21.50
CA PHE A 217 -22.76 -18.96 -20.13
C PHE A 217 -23.29 -17.52 -20.09
N ASP A 218 -24.55 -17.35 -19.68
CA ASP A 218 -25.17 -16.04 -19.59
C ASP A 218 -24.68 -15.28 -18.36
N GLU A 219 -23.78 -14.33 -18.57
CA GLU A 219 -23.34 -13.38 -17.54
C GLU A 219 -23.96 -11.99 -17.75
N TYR A 220 -24.58 -11.74 -18.91
CA TYR A 220 -25.22 -10.48 -19.26
C TYR A 220 -26.37 -10.17 -18.29
N HIS A 221 -27.12 -11.19 -17.87
CA HIS A 221 -28.19 -11.05 -16.87
C HIS A 221 -27.73 -11.22 -15.41
N HIS A 222 -26.43 -11.44 -15.15
CA HIS A 222 -25.88 -11.33 -13.79
C HIS A 222 -25.52 -9.89 -13.39
N GLY A 223 -25.65 -8.94 -14.32
CA GLY A 223 -25.43 -7.51 -14.09
C GLY A 223 -24.01 -7.17 -13.62
N VAL A 224 -23.73 -5.88 -13.42
CA VAL A 224 -22.54 -5.46 -12.68
C VAL A 224 -22.91 -5.52 -11.20
N ILE A 225 -22.46 -6.57 -10.51
CA ILE A 225 -22.75 -6.75 -9.09
C ILE A 225 -22.14 -5.55 -8.33
N LEU A 226 -22.88 -4.95 -7.39
CA LEU A 226 -22.40 -3.80 -6.59
C LEU A 226 -21.06 -4.05 -5.88
N ASN A 227 -20.64 -5.31 -5.73
CA ASN A 227 -19.30 -5.69 -5.27
C ASN A 227 -18.18 -5.21 -6.20
N ASP A 228 -18.40 -5.12 -7.52
CA ASP A 228 -17.40 -4.61 -8.48
C ASP A 228 -17.11 -3.11 -8.30
N PHE A 229 -18.03 -2.36 -7.70
CA PHE A 229 -17.87 -0.94 -7.41
C PHE A 229 -17.35 -0.64 -6.00
N ALA A 230 -17.15 -1.66 -5.16
CA ALA A 230 -16.56 -1.45 -3.86
C ALA A 230 -15.10 -1.00 -4.05
N PRO A 231 -14.65 0.15 -3.50
CA PRO A 231 -13.28 0.64 -3.66
C PRO A 231 -12.20 -0.30 -3.06
N GLN A 232 -12.61 -1.40 -2.44
CA GLN A 232 -11.77 -2.50 -1.95
C GLN A 232 -11.78 -3.75 -2.85
N ALA A 233 -12.65 -3.84 -3.85
CA ALA A 233 -12.79 -5.01 -4.74
C ALA A 233 -11.52 -5.28 -5.55
N TRP A 234 -10.81 -4.22 -5.97
CA TRP A 234 -9.52 -4.37 -6.65
C TRP A 234 -8.47 -5.05 -5.76
N VAL A 235 -8.50 -4.87 -4.43
CA VAL A 235 -7.54 -5.52 -3.50
C VAL A 235 -7.77 -7.03 -3.40
N ALA A 236 -8.99 -7.51 -3.73
CA ALA A 236 -9.32 -8.93 -3.75
C ALA A 236 -8.79 -9.67 -4.99
N THR A 237 -8.36 -8.94 -6.02
CA THR A 237 -7.67 -9.54 -7.16
C THR A 237 -6.22 -9.93 -6.80
N PRO A 238 -5.65 -10.98 -7.40
CA PRO A 238 -4.25 -11.38 -7.16
C PRO A 238 -3.25 -10.23 -7.37
N TRP A 239 -3.52 -9.34 -8.33
CA TRP A 239 -2.67 -8.18 -8.63
C TRP A 239 -2.89 -7.01 -7.67
N GLY A 240 -4.10 -6.75 -7.19
CA GLY A 240 -4.36 -5.71 -6.20
C GLY A 240 -3.75 -6.04 -4.83
N ALA A 241 -3.80 -7.31 -4.42
CA ALA A 241 -3.07 -7.80 -3.26
C ALA A 241 -1.55 -7.59 -3.42
N ALA A 242 -0.99 -7.85 -4.61
CA ALA A 242 0.43 -7.62 -4.89
C ALA A 242 0.82 -6.13 -4.80
N ILE A 243 -0.01 -5.22 -5.33
CA ILE A 243 0.21 -3.77 -5.24
C ILE A 243 0.16 -3.30 -3.78
N LEU A 244 -0.79 -3.82 -2.99
CA LEU A 244 -0.88 -3.51 -1.56
C LEU A 244 0.39 -3.94 -0.82
N TRP A 245 0.85 -5.18 -1.02
CA TRP A 245 2.08 -5.68 -0.41
C TRP A 245 3.32 -4.90 -0.86
N PHE A 246 3.36 -4.47 -2.12
CA PHE A 246 4.42 -3.60 -2.63
C PHE A 246 4.43 -2.24 -1.90
N LEU A 247 3.28 -1.59 -1.72
CA LEU A 247 3.17 -0.33 -0.96
C LEU A 247 3.58 -0.50 0.50
N VAL A 248 3.18 -1.61 1.14
CA VAL A 248 3.62 -1.96 2.50
C VAL A 248 5.14 -2.11 2.55
N ALA A 249 5.75 -2.82 1.59
CA ALA A 249 7.20 -3.00 1.52
C ALA A 249 7.94 -1.66 1.32
N VAL A 250 7.44 -0.77 0.46
CA VAL A 250 7.98 0.58 0.27
C VAL A 250 7.88 1.40 1.56
N PHE A 251 6.72 1.36 2.23
CA PHE A 251 6.50 2.07 3.48
C PHE A 251 7.43 1.59 4.60
N VAL A 252 7.58 0.26 4.76
CA VAL A 252 8.54 -0.35 5.68
C VAL A 252 9.97 0.04 5.30
N GLY A 253 10.32 0.02 4.01
CA GLY A 253 11.61 0.47 3.51
C GLY A 253 11.90 1.93 3.86
N LEU A 254 10.92 2.82 3.75
CA LEU A 254 11.05 4.23 4.14
C LEU A 254 11.21 4.40 5.65
N LEU A 255 10.45 3.65 6.47
CA LEU A 255 10.59 3.64 7.93
C LEU A 255 11.98 3.15 8.36
N LEU A 256 12.53 2.15 7.67
CA LEU A 256 13.88 1.64 7.92
C LEU A 256 14.95 2.59 7.42
N ARG A 257 14.74 3.28 6.29
CA ARG A 257 15.65 4.28 5.71
C ARG A 257 15.89 5.48 6.63
N GLY A 258 14.92 5.80 7.50
CA GLY A 258 15.04 6.86 8.51
C GLY A 258 15.79 6.46 9.79
N ARG A 259 16.14 5.18 9.97
CA ARG A 259 16.87 4.72 11.16
C ARG A 259 18.36 4.76 10.89
N ARG A 260 19.06 5.62 11.64
CA ARG A 260 20.51 5.77 11.61
C ARG A 260 21.16 4.42 11.93
N PHE A 261 21.75 3.77 10.94
CA PHE A 261 22.62 2.61 11.14
C PHE A 261 24.00 3.14 11.53
N GLY A 262 24.38 2.91 12.79
CA GLY A 262 25.75 3.13 13.25
C GLY A 262 25.85 4.05 14.48
N PRO A 263 26.88 3.85 15.31
CA PRO A 263 27.20 4.73 16.42
C PRO A 263 27.56 6.13 15.90
N LEU A 264 27.11 7.18 16.59
CA LEU A 264 27.52 8.55 16.26
C LEU A 264 29.03 8.65 16.45
N ILE A 265 29.77 8.96 15.39
CA ILE A 265 31.19 9.29 15.49
C ILE A 265 31.26 10.68 16.12
N PRO A 266 31.74 10.84 17.36
CA PRO A 266 31.88 12.16 17.96
C PRO A 266 32.91 12.96 17.16
N ARG A 267 32.58 14.21 16.82
CA ARG A 267 33.58 15.14 16.29
C ARG A 267 34.68 15.31 17.35
N PRO A 268 35.98 15.22 16.98
CA PRO A 268 37.06 15.59 17.89
C PRO A 268 36.82 17.01 18.39
N ALA A 269 36.99 17.24 19.69
CA ALA A 269 36.89 18.58 20.26
C ALA A 269 37.94 19.47 19.60
N GLU A 270 37.50 20.62 19.07
CA GLU A 270 38.35 21.62 18.46
C GLU A 270 39.29 22.17 19.54
N THR A 271 40.59 21.86 19.45
CA THR A 271 41.58 22.34 20.40
C THR A 271 41.78 23.84 20.23
N VAL A 272 41.77 24.60 21.33
CA VAL A 272 42.09 26.04 21.35
C VAL A 272 43.52 26.25 20.84
N ARG A 273 43.65 26.52 19.54
CA ARG A 273 44.89 26.99 18.89
C ARG A 273 44.48 28.06 17.88
N ALA A 274 44.33 29.28 18.36
CA ALA A 274 43.99 30.43 17.52
C ALA A 274 44.57 31.79 17.99
N ASP A 275 45.29 31.87 19.12
CA ASP A 275 45.77 33.19 19.58
C ASP A 275 46.92 33.74 18.73
N ALA A 276 47.83 32.87 18.26
CA ALA A 276 48.97 33.29 17.45
C ALA A 276 48.57 33.60 15.99
N GLU A 277 47.70 32.78 15.38
CA GLU A 277 47.24 33.01 14.01
C GLU A 277 46.39 34.29 13.90
N TRP A 278 45.57 34.57 14.92
CA TRP A 278 44.81 35.81 14.98
C TRP A 278 45.71 37.04 15.14
N ALA A 279 46.73 36.98 16.01
CA ALA A 279 47.70 38.06 16.17
C ALA A 279 48.49 38.33 14.89
N VAL A 280 48.89 37.27 14.16
CA VAL A 280 49.57 37.39 12.86
C VAL A 280 48.63 38.00 11.80
N ALA A 281 47.39 37.55 11.73
CA ALA A 281 46.40 38.07 10.78
C ALA A 281 46.08 39.56 11.01
N VAL A 282 45.87 39.96 12.27
CA VAL A 282 45.64 41.36 12.65
C VAL A 282 46.88 42.22 12.39
N GLY A 283 48.07 41.70 12.68
CA GLY A 283 49.34 42.38 12.39
C GLY A 283 49.51 42.68 10.89
N GLU A 284 49.24 41.70 10.02
CA GLU A 284 49.30 41.90 8.57
C GLU A 284 48.22 42.87 8.06
N LEU A 285 47.01 42.85 8.64
CA LEU A 285 45.97 43.81 8.30
C LEU A 285 46.39 45.25 8.64
N LEU A 286 46.95 45.48 9.82
CA LEU A 286 47.42 46.80 10.25
C LEU A 286 48.60 47.29 9.41
N ARG A 287 49.50 46.38 9.02
CA ARG A 287 50.62 46.66 8.11
C ARG A 287 50.11 47.07 6.72
N ARG A 288 49.19 46.28 6.12
CA ARG A 288 48.63 46.56 4.79
C ARG A 288 47.82 47.86 4.73
N SER A 289 47.15 48.23 5.82
CA SER A 289 46.35 49.45 5.89
C SER A 289 47.17 50.71 6.21
N GLY A 290 48.48 50.60 6.45
CA GLY A 290 49.33 51.73 6.81
C GLY A 290 48.94 52.39 8.14
N ALA A 291 48.18 51.70 9.00
CA ALA A 291 47.59 52.23 10.23
C ALA A 291 48.60 52.35 11.39
N ARG A 292 49.78 52.89 11.11
CA ARG A 292 50.92 52.95 12.05
C ARG A 292 50.60 53.76 13.30
N ALA A 293 50.11 55.00 13.14
CA ALA A 293 49.78 55.87 14.27
C ALA A 293 48.72 55.25 15.20
N MET A 294 47.72 54.59 14.62
CA MET A 294 46.68 53.88 15.39
C MET A 294 47.25 52.67 16.14
N THR A 295 48.16 51.93 15.51
CA THR A 295 48.83 50.77 16.13
C THR A 295 49.70 51.21 17.32
N LEU A 296 50.46 52.30 17.18
CA LEU A 296 51.27 52.86 18.27
C LEU A 296 50.39 53.34 19.44
N GLY A 297 49.28 54.04 19.15
CA GLY A 297 48.32 54.44 20.17
C GLY A 297 47.70 53.25 20.91
N MET A 298 47.37 52.18 20.17
CA MET A 298 46.84 50.94 20.77
C MET A 298 47.87 50.26 21.68
N LEU A 299 49.15 50.21 21.28
CA LEU A 299 50.24 49.65 22.09
C LEU A 299 50.49 50.47 23.36
N ALA A 300 50.49 51.80 23.27
CA ALA A 300 50.63 52.69 24.42
C ALA A 300 49.48 52.45 25.43
N SER A 301 48.22 52.52 24.98
CA SER A 301 47.06 52.27 25.84
C SER A 301 46.98 50.84 26.39
N ALA A 302 47.46 49.83 25.65
CA ALA A 302 47.57 48.46 26.16
C ALA A 302 48.62 48.35 27.28
N SER A 303 49.75 49.04 27.11
CA SER A 303 50.84 49.08 28.09
C SER A 303 50.44 49.83 29.35
N GLU A 304 49.78 50.99 29.23
CA GLU A 304 49.18 51.70 30.37
C GLU A 304 48.22 50.81 31.15
N ARG A 305 47.32 50.09 30.45
CA ARG A 305 46.38 49.16 31.10
C ARG A 305 47.09 48.02 31.83
N ALA A 306 48.12 47.42 31.23
CA ALA A 306 48.89 46.34 31.85
C ALA A 306 49.66 46.84 33.09
N VAL A 307 50.29 48.01 33.00
CA VAL A 307 50.98 48.65 34.13
C VAL A 307 49.99 49.02 35.24
N ALA A 308 48.82 49.56 34.89
CA ALA A 308 47.75 49.88 35.84
C ALA A 308 47.27 48.62 36.57
N GLN A 309 47.00 47.52 35.86
CA GLN A 309 46.62 46.23 36.47
C GLN A 309 47.71 45.71 37.42
N ARG A 310 48.98 45.72 36.98
CA ARG A 310 50.11 45.24 37.79
C ARG A 310 50.34 46.07 39.05
N THR A 311 50.14 47.38 38.95
CA THR A 311 50.31 48.31 40.09
C THR A 311 49.04 48.43 40.94
N GLY A 312 47.92 47.84 40.51
CA GLY A 312 46.62 47.99 41.17
C GLY A 312 46.08 49.42 41.10
N LEU A 313 46.47 50.18 40.08
CA LEU A 313 46.00 51.54 39.82
C LEU A 313 44.84 51.52 38.82
N PRO A 314 43.92 52.49 38.88
CA PRO A 314 42.89 52.63 37.85
C PRO A 314 43.51 53.10 36.53
N ALA A 315 43.20 52.40 35.42
CA ALA A 315 43.71 52.75 34.10
C ALA A 315 43.04 53.99 33.47
N GLN A 316 41.90 54.42 34.02
CA GLN A 316 41.13 55.58 33.56
C GLN A 316 40.61 56.37 34.76
N PRO A 317 40.53 57.72 34.68
CA PRO A 317 41.02 58.59 33.60
C PRO A 317 42.54 58.61 33.49
N ARG A 318 43.08 58.77 32.27
CA ARG A 318 44.52 58.77 31.97
C ARG A 318 45.34 59.70 32.88
N ASP A 319 44.87 60.92 33.12
CA ASP A 319 45.60 61.89 33.96
C ASP A 319 45.72 61.41 35.42
N ARG A 320 44.69 60.73 35.93
CA ARG A 320 44.74 60.13 37.27
C ARG A 320 45.70 58.95 37.32
N PHE A 321 45.75 58.14 36.26
CA PHE A 321 46.72 57.06 36.15
C PHE A 321 48.16 57.59 36.25
N TRP A 322 48.51 58.60 35.44
CA TRP A 322 49.85 59.18 35.45
C TRP A 322 50.20 59.86 36.78
N ASN A 323 49.29 60.64 37.36
CA ASN A 323 49.52 61.27 38.67
C ASN A 323 49.72 60.21 39.78
N ALA A 324 48.94 59.13 39.75
CA ALA A 324 49.08 58.03 40.71
C ALA A 324 50.35 57.21 40.47
N LEU A 325 50.76 57.03 39.20
CA LEU A 325 51.98 56.30 38.86
C LEU A 325 53.23 57.09 39.26
N TYR A 326 53.29 58.39 38.98
CA TYR A 326 54.42 59.25 39.39
C TYR A 326 54.58 59.33 40.91
N SER A 327 53.47 59.32 41.67
CA SER A 327 53.53 59.34 43.13
C SER A 327 53.89 57.98 43.74
N ARG A 328 53.40 56.87 43.17
CA ARG A 328 53.58 55.52 43.74
C ARG A 328 54.85 54.81 43.27
N ALA A 329 55.28 55.04 42.03
CA ALA A 329 56.41 54.37 41.39
C ALA A 329 57.11 55.32 40.39
N PRO A 330 57.86 56.33 40.89
CA PRO A 330 58.41 57.40 40.06
C PRO A 330 59.39 56.91 38.99
N GLU A 331 60.19 55.89 39.29
CA GLU A 331 61.13 55.30 38.32
C GLU A 331 60.40 54.61 37.16
N LEU A 332 59.36 53.83 37.47
CA LEU A 332 58.52 53.16 36.46
C LEU A 332 57.72 54.17 35.63
N ALA A 333 57.27 55.27 36.26
CA ALA A 333 56.59 56.36 35.57
C ALA A 333 57.53 57.05 34.57
N ALA A 334 58.77 57.35 34.97
CA ALA A 334 59.77 57.94 34.10
C ALA A 334 60.13 57.00 32.93
N GLU A 335 60.28 55.70 33.21
CA GLU A 335 60.59 54.69 32.19
C GLU A 335 59.47 54.52 31.16
N LEU A 336 58.20 54.46 31.62
CA LEU A 336 57.04 54.37 30.73
C LEU A 336 56.85 55.67 29.93
N ALA A 337 57.04 56.84 30.54
CA ALA A 337 56.90 58.13 29.87
C ALA A 337 57.98 58.31 28.79
N GLU A 338 59.21 57.92 29.07
CA GLU A 338 60.29 57.93 28.08
C GLU A 338 60.02 56.93 26.94
N ALA A 339 59.50 55.73 27.27
CA ALA A 339 59.13 54.74 26.26
C ALA A 339 57.99 55.24 25.34
N GLU A 340 56.97 55.91 25.87
CA GLU A 340 55.91 56.54 25.07
C GLU A 340 56.45 57.71 24.23
N ARG A 341 57.33 58.53 24.80
CA ARG A 341 57.95 59.64 24.05
C ARG A 341 58.74 59.15 22.85
N VAL A 342 59.54 58.09 23.04
CA VAL A 342 60.28 57.43 21.96
C VAL A 342 59.31 56.79 20.96
N LEU A 343 58.24 56.16 21.41
CA LEU A 343 57.21 55.56 20.54
C LEU A 343 56.62 56.59 19.57
N TYR A 344 56.18 57.75 20.06
CA TYR A 344 55.63 58.83 19.23
C TYR A 344 56.68 59.57 18.39
N GLY A 345 57.97 59.47 18.77
CA GLY A 345 59.10 60.06 18.03
C GLY A 345 59.72 59.15 16.97
N THR A 346 59.29 57.88 16.84
CA THR A 346 59.88 56.96 15.84
C THR A 346 59.56 57.36 14.40
N ALA A 347 60.59 57.74 13.64
CA ALA A 347 60.51 58.09 12.22
C ALA A 347 60.67 56.85 11.31
N ASP A 348 59.67 56.59 10.47
CA ASP A 348 59.63 55.79 9.23
C ASP A 348 60.16 54.33 9.16
N GLY A 349 60.71 53.73 10.22
CA GLY A 349 61.20 52.33 10.19
C GLY A 349 60.32 51.29 10.90
N ASP A 350 60.11 50.11 10.30
CA ASP A 350 59.45 48.95 10.96
C ASP A 350 60.29 48.39 12.12
N ALA A 351 61.62 48.46 12.01
CA ALA A 351 62.55 48.03 13.05
C ALA A 351 62.44 48.89 14.32
N ASP A 352 62.28 50.20 14.16
CA ASP A 352 62.14 51.13 15.28
C ASP A 352 60.80 50.95 16.00
N MET A 353 59.73 50.69 15.23
CA MET A 353 58.42 50.34 15.79
C MET A 353 58.48 49.04 16.60
N LEU A 354 59.15 48.01 16.09
CA LEU A 354 59.33 46.75 16.81
C LEU A 354 60.12 46.95 18.11
N ASN A 355 61.21 47.72 18.06
CA ASN A 355 62.01 48.04 19.25
C ASN A 355 61.19 48.79 20.31
N ALA A 356 60.39 49.78 19.89
CA ALA A 356 59.51 50.51 20.79
C ALA A 356 58.40 49.63 21.40
N ALA A 357 57.78 48.76 20.58
CA ALA A 357 56.80 47.78 21.04
C ALA A 357 57.40 46.78 22.04
N GLN A 358 58.60 46.26 21.79
CA GLN A 358 59.31 45.37 22.70
C GLN A 358 59.70 46.07 24.02
N ARG A 359 60.04 47.36 23.97
CA ARG A 359 60.35 48.14 25.17
C ARG A 359 59.10 48.34 26.03
N LEU A 360 57.98 48.75 25.42
CA LEU A 360 56.69 48.84 26.10
C LEU A 360 56.23 47.50 26.66
N HIS A 361 56.39 46.41 25.90
CA HIS A 361 56.05 45.06 26.36
C HIS A 361 56.88 44.64 27.58
N ARG A 362 58.20 44.91 27.59
CA ARG A 362 59.06 44.64 28.75
C ARG A 362 58.66 45.43 29.99
N ILE A 363 58.27 46.70 29.80
CA ILE A 363 57.78 47.55 30.91
C ILE A 363 56.44 47.05 31.43
N ALA A 364 55.55 46.56 30.55
CA ALA A 364 54.22 46.03 30.90
C ALA A 364 54.27 44.63 31.54
N TYR A 365 55.13 43.76 31.00
CA TYR A 365 55.32 42.36 31.39
C TYR A 365 56.81 42.12 31.66
N PRO A 366 57.27 42.41 32.89
CA PRO A 366 58.66 42.24 33.22
C PRO A 366 58.96 40.73 33.29
N PRO A 367 60.13 40.28 32.84
CA PRO A 367 60.51 38.88 33.00
C PRO A 367 60.43 38.51 34.49
N ALA A 368 59.95 37.30 34.79
CA ALA A 368 59.90 36.80 36.16
C ALA A 368 61.33 36.90 36.77
N PRO A 369 61.48 37.37 38.01
CA PRO A 369 62.79 37.43 38.63
C PRO A 369 63.39 36.02 38.65
N GLU A 370 64.60 35.87 38.12
CA GLU A 370 65.35 34.62 38.23
C GLU A 370 65.37 34.22 39.71
N ARG A 371 64.85 33.02 40.01
CA ARG A 371 65.05 32.42 41.34
C ARG A 371 66.55 32.29 41.52
N ARG A 372 67.16 33.19 42.31
CA ARG A 372 68.51 33.01 42.86
C ARG A 372 68.56 31.60 43.45
N SER A 373 69.32 30.71 42.81
CA SER A 373 69.72 29.44 43.39
C SER A 373 70.43 29.74 44.70
N ARG A 374 69.78 29.40 45.82
CA ARG A 374 70.46 29.37 47.12
C ARG A 374 71.56 28.30 47.02
N GLN A 375 72.82 28.71 47.11
CA GLN A 375 73.87 27.88 47.69
C GLN A 375 73.78 28.00 49.21
#